data_AF-K1L852-F1
#
_entry.id   AF-K1L852-F1
#
_cell.length_a   1.000
_cell.length_b   1.000
_cell.length_c   1.000
_cell.angle_alpha   90.00
_cell.angle_beta   90.00
_cell.angle_gamma   90.00
#
_symmetry.space_group_name_H-M   'P 1'
#
loop_
_entity.id
_entity.type
_entity.pdbx_description
1 polymer ?
#
loop_
_entity_poly.entity_id
_entity_poly.type
_entity_poly.pdbx_seq_one_letter_code
_entity_poly.pdbx_strand_id
1 'polypeptide(L)'
;MKNVNRLFLIIAIIILVIIGRYFMAQNEVTVIPDVTAVTNEQVIETVRGSYCWHSAGEAECVDTAAPHEIIIAQKTPYVKVHPGEVMEFQYSQNVTSVSIQQWIDDYDYKEIATSTRFNAPLEKGMYIISSMARFSNGDVTDSIAIEVE
;
A
#
# COMPACT_ATOMS: atom_id res chain seq x y z
N MET A 1 -44.03 -19.28 33.25
CA MET A 1 -43.42 -17.92 33.30
C MET A 1 -41.88 -17.96 33.32
N LYS A 2 -41.20 -18.68 34.22
CA LYS A 2 -39.71 -18.76 34.24
C LYS A 2 -39.06 -19.22 32.91
N ASN A 3 -39.63 -20.20 32.22
CA ASN A 3 -39.07 -20.72 30.96
C ASN A 3 -39.28 -19.77 29.77
N VAL A 4 -40.38 -19.00 29.77
CA VAL A 4 -40.68 -18.01 28.74
C VAL A 4 -39.70 -16.83 28.85
N ASN A 5 -39.42 -16.34 30.07
CA ASN A 5 -38.42 -15.29 30.29
C ASN A 5 -37.00 -15.75 29.93
N ARG A 6 -36.66 -17.03 30.17
CA ARG A 6 -35.38 -17.61 29.72
C ARG A 6 -35.29 -17.68 28.19
N LEU A 7 -36.36 -18.06 27.51
CA LEU A 7 -36.40 -18.11 26.05
C LEU A 7 -36.25 -16.72 25.42
N PHE A 8 -36.96 -15.71 25.94
CA PHE A 8 -36.80 -14.32 25.50
C PHE A 8 -35.37 -13.80 25.69
N LEU A 9 -34.72 -14.15 26.80
CA LEU A 9 -33.35 -13.72 27.09
C LEU A 9 -32.34 -14.39 26.14
N ILE A 10 -32.52 -15.67 25.80
CA ILE A 10 -31.70 -16.37 24.80
C ILE A 10 -31.86 -15.72 23.42
N ILE A 11 -33.09 -15.43 23.00
CA ILE A 11 -33.37 -14.79 21.71
C ILE A 11 -32.73 -13.40 21.65
N ALA A 12 -32.83 -12.60 22.72
CA ALA A 12 -32.21 -11.28 22.79
C ALA A 12 -30.67 -11.35 22.66
N ILE A 13 -30.02 -12.34 23.28
CA ILE A 13 -28.58 -12.56 23.14
C ILE A 13 -28.22 -12.94 21.70
N ILE A 14 -28.97 -13.85 21.07
CA ILE A 14 -28.74 -14.25 19.68
C ILE A 14 -28.85 -13.04 18.74
N ILE A 15 -29.88 -12.22 18.91
CA ILE A 15 -30.06 -10.99 18.12
C ILE A 15 -28.87 -10.04 18.33
N LEU A 16 -28.41 -9.85 19.57
CA LEU A 16 -27.26 -9.00 19.86
C LEU A 16 -25.96 -9.52 19.23
N VAL A 17 -25.76 -10.83 19.19
CA VAL A 17 -24.62 -11.46 18.51
C VAL A 17 -24.70 -11.27 16.98
N ILE A 18 -25.89 -11.44 16.38
CA ILE A 18 -26.09 -11.23 14.94
C ILE A 18 -25.83 -9.77 14.56
N ILE A 19 -26.38 -8.83 15.33
CA ILE A 19 -26.16 -7.39 15.12
C ILE A 19 -24.67 -7.05 15.28
N GLY A 20 -24.03 -7.58 16.32
CA GLY A 20 -22.59 -7.38 16.53
C GLY A 20 -21.74 -7.90 15.37
N ARG A 21 -22.03 -9.11 14.87
CA ARG A 21 -21.36 -9.67 13.67
C ARG A 21 -21.59 -8.81 12.43
N TYR A 22 -22.81 -8.32 12.22
CA TYR A 22 -23.15 -7.46 11.09
C TYR A 22 -22.35 -6.14 11.11
N PHE A 23 -22.26 -5.48 12.26
CA PHE A 23 -21.46 -4.26 12.40
C PHE A 23 -19.96 -4.49 12.18
N MET A 24 -19.42 -5.62 12.66
CA MET A 24 -18.00 -5.94 12.46
C MET A 24 -17.69 -6.19 10.98
N ALA A 25 -18.56 -6.91 10.26
CA ALA A 25 -18.38 -7.18 8.83
C ALA A 25 -18.46 -5.93 7.95
N GLN A 26 -19.28 -4.94 8.33
CA GLN A 26 -19.42 -3.68 7.59
C GLN A 26 -18.17 -2.78 7.69
N ASN A 27 -17.35 -2.94 8.73
CA ASN A 27 -16.16 -2.11 8.95
C ASN A 27 -14.88 -2.76 8.39
N GLU A 28 -14.98 -3.91 7.74
CA GLU A 28 -13.83 -4.61 7.22
C GLU A 28 -13.37 -4.00 5.89
N VAL A 29 -12.11 -3.57 5.86
CA VAL A 29 -11.46 -3.09 4.64
C VAL A 29 -10.99 -4.29 3.83
N THR A 30 -11.73 -4.62 2.78
CA THR A 30 -11.43 -5.79 1.93
C THR A 30 -10.56 -5.47 0.73
N VAL A 31 -10.51 -4.20 0.32
CA VAL A 31 -9.82 -3.76 -0.90
C VAL A 31 -8.37 -3.41 -0.57
N ILE A 32 -7.44 -3.88 -1.40
CA ILE A 32 -6.02 -3.51 -1.31
C ILE A 32 -5.88 -2.05 -1.80
N PRO A 33 -5.11 -1.18 -1.13
CA PRO A 33 -4.99 0.22 -1.51
C PRO A 33 -4.37 0.38 -2.89
N ASP A 34 -5.02 1.19 -3.73
CA ASP A 34 -4.38 1.78 -4.91
C ASP A 34 -3.32 2.80 -4.45
N VAL A 35 -2.20 2.82 -5.18
CA VAL A 35 -1.08 3.73 -4.97
C VAL A 35 -0.86 4.51 -6.26
N THR A 36 -0.52 5.79 -6.12
CA THR A 36 -0.19 6.64 -7.26
C THR A 36 0.99 7.52 -6.88
N ALA A 37 1.99 7.60 -7.75
CA ALA A 37 3.09 8.53 -7.57
C ALA A 37 2.80 9.82 -8.33
N VAL A 38 3.14 10.96 -7.76
CA VAL A 38 2.91 12.27 -8.37
C VAL A 38 4.11 13.18 -8.17
N THR A 39 4.28 14.11 -9.11
CA THR A 39 5.04 15.34 -8.91
C THR A 39 4.08 16.53 -8.94
N ASN A 40 4.61 17.76 -8.85
CA ASN A 40 3.79 18.96 -9.04
C ASN A 40 3.24 19.09 -10.48
N GLU A 41 3.87 18.41 -11.45
CA GLU A 41 3.59 18.59 -12.88
C GLU A 41 2.80 17.43 -13.49
N GLN A 42 2.97 16.21 -12.97
CA GLN A 42 2.42 15.01 -13.59
C GLN A 42 2.15 13.86 -12.62
N VAL A 43 1.33 12.92 -13.07
CA VAL A 43 1.13 11.62 -12.44
C VAL A 43 2.12 10.62 -13.04
N ILE A 44 2.73 9.81 -12.18
CA ILE A 44 3.66 8.75 -12.54
C ILE A 44 2.98 7.41 -12.28
N GLU A 45 2.93 6.56 -13.30
CA GLU A 45 2.42 5.20 -13.18
C GLU A 45 3.28 4.40 -12.19
N THR A 46 2.64 3.78 -11.21
CA THR A 46 3.29 2.89 -10.26
C THR A 46 3.14 1.45 -10.70
N VAL A 47 4.13 0.64 -10.37
CA VAL A 47 4.07 -0.80 -10.54
C VAL A 47 4.03 -1.49 -9.19
N ARG A 48 3.00 -2.31 -8.98
CA ARG A 48 2.81 -3.11 -7.78
C ARG A 48 3.90 -4.18 -7.69
N GLY A 49 4.61 -4.19 -6.57
CA GLY A 49 5.48 -5.27 -6.12
C GLY A 49 4.77 -6.18 -5.12
N SER A 50 5.53 -6.74 -4.19
CA SER A 50 5.01 -7.68 -3.20
C SER A 50 4.04 -7.01 -2.24
N TYR A 51 3.04 -7.77 -1.79
CA TYR A 51 2.08 -7.32 -0.78
C TYR A 51 1.59 -8.47 0.08
N CYS A 52 1.15 -8.14 1.29
CA CYS A 52 0.36 -8.99 2.15
C CYS A 52 -0.88 -8.22 2.61
N TRP A 53 -2.07 -8.79 2.46
CA TRP A 53 -3.31 -8.12 2.82
C TRP A 53 -4.26 -9.07 3.57
N HIS A 54 -4.75 -8.61 4.70
CA HIS A 54 -5.72 -9.32 5.54
C HIS A 54 -7.13 -8.80 5.29
N SER A 55 -8.02 -9.69 4.84
CA SER A 55 -9.42 -9.41 4.61
C SER A 55 -10.28 -10.68 4.73
N ALA A 56 -11.52 -10.51 5.13
CA ALA A 56 -12.51 -11.57 5.37
C ALA A 56 -12.02 -12.70 6.31
N GLY A 57 -11.12 -12.37 7.25
CA GLY A 57 -10.50 -13.35 8.15
C GLY A 57 -9.41 -14.22 7.51
N GLU A 58 -9.01 -13.94 6.27
CA GLU A 58 -7.92 -14.59 5.56
C GLU A 58 -6.80 -13.59 5.24
N ALA A 59 -5.60 -14.08 4.95
CA ALA A 59 -4.49 -13.25 4.51
C ALA A 59 -4.02 -13.72 3.13
N GLU A 60 -3.97 -12.79 2.18
CA GLU A 60 -3.41 -12.99 0.85
C GLU A 60 -2.02 -12.36 0.82
N CYS A 61 -0.99 -13.17 0.58
CA CYS A 61 0.37 -12.70 0.35
C CYS A 61 0.82 -13.07 -1.06
N VAL A 62 1.26 -12.07 -1.81
CA VAL A 62 1.78 -12.21 -3.17
C VAL A 62 3.21 -11.70 -3.18
N ASP A 63 4.14 -12.63 -3.40
CA ASP A 63 5.55 -12.31 -3.62
C ASP A 63 5.80 -12.07 -5.11
N THR A 64 6.54 -11.01 -5.40
CA THR A 64 6.92 -10.62 -6.76
C THR A 64 8.45 -10.53 -6.90
N ALA A 65 8.91 -10.35 -8.13
CA ALA A 65 10.31 -10.14 -8.46
C ALA A 65 10.85 -8.82 -7.86
N ALA A 66 12.17 -8.60 -7.90
CA ALA A 66 12.74 -7.33 -7.42
C ALA A 66 12.28 -6.15 -8.30
N PRO A 67 12.23 -4.90 -7.79
CA PRO A 67 11.73 -3.77 -8.57
C PRO A 67 12.43 -3.54 -9.91
N HIS A 68 13.76 -3.78 -10.02
CA HIS A 68 14.47 -3.71 -11.30
C HIS A 68 13.93 -4.72 -12.31
N GLU A 69 13.76 -5.98 -11.89
CA GLU A 69 13.21 -7.05 -12.72
C GLU A 69 11.78 -6.74 -13.18
N ILE A 70 10.95 -6.19 -12.28
CA ILE A 70 9.57 -5.80 -12.58
C ILE A 70 9.54 -4.70 -13.64
N ILE A 71 10.29 -3.62 -13.46
CA ILE A 71 10.35 -2.47 -14.37
C ILE A 71 10.79 -2.93 -15.78
N ILE A 72 11.79 -3.81 -15.86
CA ILE A 72 12.27 -4.37 -17.12
C ILE A 72 11.21 -5.27 -17.77
N ALA A 73 10.63 -6.20 -17.01
CA ALA A 73 9.67 -7.16 -17.52
C ALA A 73 8.39 -6.48 -18.05
N GLN A 74 7.91 -5.46 -17.34
CA GLN A 74 6.73 -4.68 -17.72
C GLN A 74 7.03 -3.57 -18.72
N LYS A 75 8.31 -3.30 -19.01
CA LYS A 75 8.77 -2.20 -19.88
C LYS A 75 8.26 -0.84 -19.39
N THR A 76 8.25 -0.64 -18.08
CA THR A 76 7.79 0.60 -17.47
C THR A 76 8.71 1.75 -17.89
N PRO A 77 8.15 2.84 -18.44
CA PRO A 77 8.96 3.97 -18.90
C PRO A 77 9.56 4.71 -17.71
N TYR A 78 10.78 5.24 -17.90
CA TYR A 78 11.36 6.18 -16.97
C TYR A 78 10.77 7.56 -17.20
N VAL A 79 10.20 8.14 -16.15
CA VAL A 79 9.59 9.46 -16.20
C VAL A 79 10.64 10.53 -15.86
N LYS A 80 10.75 11.54 -16.72
CA LYS A 80 11.69 12.65 -16.54
C LYS A 80 11.24 13.56 -15.41
N VAL A 81 12.18 13.90 -14.53
CA VAL A 81 11.98 14.80 -13.38
C VAL A 81 13.20 15.70 -13.19
N HIS A 82 13.00 16.83 -12.51
CA HIS A 82 14.10 17.75 -12.19
C HIS A 82 14.87 17.29 -10.94
N PRO A 83 16.18 17.61 -10.85
CA PRO A 83 16.96 17.37 -9.64
C PRO A 83 16.31 18.02 -8.40
N GLY A 84 16.06 17.21 -7.37
CA GLY A 84 15.43 17.67 -6.13
C GLY A 84 13.94 18.02 -6.25
N GLU A 85 13.27 17.67 -7.34
CA GLU A 85 11.83 17.85 -7.48
C GLU A 85 11.06 17.12 -6.36
N VAL A 86 10.03 17.78 -5.83
CA VAL A 86 9.19 17.20 -4.77
C VAL A 86 8.24 16.17 -5.39
N MET A 87 8.26 14.97 -4.83
CA MET A 87 7.46 13.83 -5.24
C MET A 87 6.63 13.31 -4.06
N GLU A 88 5.52 12.65 -4.36
CA GLU A 88 4.66 12.03 -3.34
C GLU A 88 4.07 10.70 -3.83
N PHE A 89 4.10 9.68 -2.98
CA PHE A 89 3.22 8.52 -3.11
C PHE A 89 1.91 8.79 -2.38
N GLN A 90 0.82 8.77 -3.13
CA GLN A 90 -0.55 8.92 -2.64
C GLN A 90 -1.22 7.56 -2.53
N TYR A 91 -2.04 7.38 -1.50
CA TYR A 91 -2.72 6.14 -1.21
C TYR A 91 -4.23 6.39 -1.17
N SER A 92 -4.99 5.46 -1.73
CA SER A 92 -6.46 5.46 -1.65
C SER A 92 -7.00 5.24 -0.23
N GLN A 93 -6.14 4.85 0.72
CA GLN A 93 -6.47 4.55 2.11
C GLN A 93 -5.46 5.17 3.08
N ASN A 94 -5.83 5.28 4.35
CA ASN A 94 -4.96 5.84 5.38
C ASN A 94 -3.78 4.91 5.68
N VAL A 95 -2.58 5.38 5.35
CA VAL A 95 -1.34 4.68 5.64
C VAL A 95 -0.92 4.90 7.10
N THR A 96 -0.41 3.86 7.74
CA THR A 96 0.11 3.89 9.12
C THR A 96 1.58 4.29 9.15
N SER A 97 2.38 3.79 8.20
CA SER A 97 3.79 4.16 8.04
C SER A 97 4.26 3.92 6.61
N VAL A 98 5.24 4.70 6.16
CA VAL A 98 5.85 4.57 4.82
C VAL A 98 7.37 4.57 4.96
N SER A 99 8.03 3.75 4.15
CA SER A 99 9.47 3.78 3.88
C SER A 99 9.67 3.94 2.37
N ILE A 100 10.28 5.04 1.94
CA ILE A 100 10.64 5.28 0.55
C ILE A 100 12.08 4.82 0.34
N GLN A 101 12.28 3.95 -0.63
CA GLN A 101 13.51 3.21 -0.87
C GLN A 101 14.00 3.47 -2.28
N GLN A 102 15.25 3.89 -2.42
CA GLN A 102 15.96 3.92 -3.69
C GLN A 102 16.69 2.60 -3.87
N TRP A 103 16.35 1.86 -4.93
CA TRP A 103 16.99 0.58 -5.24
C TRP A 103 18.29 0.81 -6.00
N ILE A 104 19.37 0.23 -5.48
CA ILE A 104 20.72 0.28 -6.06
C ILE A 104 20.96 -0.97 -6.90
N ASP A 105 20.51 -2.12 -6.41
CA ASP A 105 20.56 -3.44 -7.07
C ASP A 105 19.39 -4.31 -6.56
N ASP A 106 19.20 -5.52 -7.08
CA ASP A 106 18.04 -6.40 -6.79
C ASP A 106 17.85 -6.75 -5.30
N TYR A 107 18.90 -6.60 -4.47
CA TYR A 107 18.86 -6.87 -3.04
C TYR A 107 19.48 -5.76 -2.19
N ASP A 108 19.78 -4.61 -2.79
CA ASP A 108 20.38 -3.47 -2.11
C ASP A 108 19.58 -2.20 -2.38
N TYR A 109 19.19 -1.55 -1.30
CA TYR A 109 18.42 -0.32 -1.34
C TYR A 109 18.83 0.61 -0.20
N LYS A 110 18.61 1.89 -0.44
CA LYS A 110 18.77 2.95 0.57
C LYS A 110 17.41 3.52 0.90
N GLU A 111 17.06 3.56 2.19
CA GLU A 111 15.91 4.37 2.64
C GLU A 111 16.24 5.86 2.46
N ILE A 112 15.39 6.57 1.72
CA ILE A 112 15.57 7.99 1.41
C ILE A 112 14.52 8.88 2.10
N ALA A 113 13.39 8.32 2.55
CA ALA A 113 12.41 9.02 3.36
C ALA A 113 11.53 8.05 4.17
N THR A 114 10.97 8.54 5.28
CA THR A 114 9.97 7.85 6.11
C THR A 114 8.59 8.52 6.04
N SER A 115 8.36 9.29 4.97
CA SER A 115 7.13 10.04 4.68
C SER A 115 6.65 9.74 3.26
N THR A 116 5.38 10.04 2.99
CA THR A 116 4.79 9.92 1.65
C THR A 116 5.47 10.83 0.62
N ARG A 117 5.95 11.98 1.09
CA ARG A 117 6.70 12.98 0.31
C ARG A 117 8.20 12.78 0.43
N PHE A 118 8.90 12.97 -0.68
CA PHE A 118 10.36 12.90 -0.78
C PHE A 118 10.84 13.79 -1.93
N ASN A 119 12.15 14.02 -2.00
CA ASN A 119 12.76 14.74 -3.12
C ASN A 119 13.42 13.74 -4.06
N ALA A 120 13.31 13.96 -5.37
CA ALA A 120 14.08 13.24 -6.37
C ALA A 120 15.60 13.40 -6.10
N PRO A 121 16.43 12.43 -6.51
CA PRO A 121 17.89 12.55 -6.42
C PRO A 121 18.41 13.85 -7.06
N LEU A 122 19.52 14.37 -6.53
CA LEU A 122 20.18 15.57 -7.07
C LEU A 122 21.10 15.25 -8.25
N GLU A 123 21.59 14.02 -8.31
CA GLU A 123 22.49 13.57 -9.36
C GLU A 123 21.71 13.12 -10.58
N LYS A 124 22.24 13.43 -11.76
CA LYS A 124 21.67 12.99 -13.03
C LYS A 124 21.76 11.47 -13.12
N GLY A 125 20.67 10.81 -13.50
CA GLY A 125 20.68 9.36 -13.67
C GLY A 125 19.30 8.72 -13.74
N MET A 126 19.32 7.40 -13.89
CA MET A 126 18.13 6.55 -13.90
C MET A 126 17.97 5.94 -12.51
N TYR A 127 16.79 6.06 -11.92
CA TYR A 127 16.52 5.61 -10.57
C TYR A 127 15.24 4.79 -10.51
N ILE A 128 15.24 3.77 -9.65
CA ILE A 128 14.04 3.03 -9.26
C ILE A 128 13.77 3.35 -7.79
N ILE A 129 12.57 3.87 -7.54
CA ILE A 129 12.12 4.26 -6.22
C ILE A 129 10.89 3.42 -5.86
N SER A 130 10.91 2.78 -4.71
CA SER A 130 9.75 2.05 -4.18
C SER A 130 9.24 2.71 -2.93
N SER A 131 7.93 2.64 -2.74
CA SER A 131 7.29 2.88 -1.47
C SER A 131 6.88 1.56 -0.85
N MET A 132 7.36 1.31 0.37
CA MET A 132 6.84 0.26 1.24
C MET A 132 5.88 0.89 2.25
N ALA A 133 4.58 0.65 2.06
CA ALA A 133 3.51 1.27 2.84
C ALA A 133 2.80 0.23 3.71
N ARG A 134 2.63 0.56 5.00
CA ARG A 134 1.88 -0.28 5.96
C ARG A 134 0.54 0.32 6.30
N PHE A 135 -0.46 -0.54 6.40
CA PHE A 135 -1.84 -0.26 6.75
C PHE A 135 -2.23 -1.13 7.95
N SER A 136 -3.41 -0.88 8.52
CA SER A 136 -3.96 -1.76 9.57
C SER A 136 -4.17 -3.19 9.11
N ASN A 137 -4.38 -3.38 7.81
CA ASN A 137 -4.74 -4.65 7.20
C ASN A 137 -3.56 -5.36 6.54
N GLY A 138 -2.38 -4.76 6.49
CA GLY A 138 -1.23 -5.36 5.82
C GLY A 138 -0.29 -4.31 5.22
N ASP A 139 0.43 -4.70 4.18
CA ASP A 139 1.42 -3.86 3.52
C ASP A 139 1.44 -4.08 2.02
N VAL A 140 1.80 -3.02 1.30
CA VAL A 140 1.97 -3.03 -0.15
C VAL A 140 3.28 -2.34 -0.49
N THR A 141 3.93 -2.85 -1.54
CA THR A 141 5.07 -2.19 -2.16
C THR A 141 4.71 -1.74 -3.57
N ASP A 142 4.97 -0.48 -3.90
CA ASP A 142 4.72 0.07 -5.24
C ASP A 142 5.96 0.84 -5.69
N SER A 143 6.35 0.70 -6.96
CA SER A 143 7.60 1.23 -7.50
C SER A 143 7.40 2.13 -8.71
N ILE A 144 8.32 3.08 -8.90
CA ILE A 144 8.40 3.96 -10.07
C ILE A 144 9.81 3.96 -10.64
N ALA A 145 9.91 4.25 -11.94
CA ALA A 145 11.15 4.48 -12.66
C ALA A 145 11.24 5.95 -13.07
N ILE A 146 12.32 6.64 -12.68
CA ILE A 146 12.51 8.06 -12.99
C ILE A 146 13.89 8.34 -13.60
N GLU A 147 13.94 9.29 -14.52
CA GLU A 147 15.18 9.85 -15.06
C GLU A 147 15.33 11.27 -14.53
N VAL A 148 16.35 11.51 -13.74
CA VAL A 148 16.73 12.87 -13.30
C VAL A 148 17.62 13.46 -14.38
N GLU A 149 17.23 14.61 -14.95
CA GLU A 149 17.96 15.31 -16.03
C GLU A 149 18.49 16.71 -15.68
#